data_AF-A0A934DIF4-F1
#
_entry.id   AF-A0A934DIF4-F1
#
_cell.length_a   1.000
_cell.length_b   1.000
_cell.length_c   1.000
_cell.angle_alpha   90.00
_cell.angle_beta   90.00
_cell.angle_gamma   90.00
#
_symmetry.space_group_name_H-M   'P 1'
#
loop_
_entity.id
_entity.type
_entity.pdbx_description
1 polymer ?
#
loop_
_entity_poly.entity_id
_entity_poly.type
_entity_poly.pdbx_seq_one_letter_code
_entity_poly.pdbx_strand_id
1 'polypeptide(L)'
;MEKERERPMTGSHCPRIPFSRLLAAVLLAALSLALVSCGKREWPAPKLSEDRFRFRSVNVQRGQDCLIIDTELAGAWANLDSVRLHIEAIGTDPGDGCATCPFVPRISRFYGPGAPEMRQDMNRLIITACGLDPKKTYRLQLVASNVYPALELVTSELVVSPPQ
;
A
#
# COMPACT_ATOMS: atom_id res chain seq x y z
N MET A 1 -33.84 95.78 -10.78
CA MET A 1 -34.36 94.81 -11.78
C MET A 1 -33.21 93.89 -12.18
N GLU A 2 -33.51 92.66 -12.60
CA GLU A 2 -32.62 91.49 -12.84
C GLU A 2 -32.35 90.63 -11.59
N LYS A 3 -33.25 89.71 -11.22
CA LYS A 3 -33.67 88.43 -11.83
C LYS A 3 -32.74 87.28 -11.45
N GLU A 4 -33.11 86.61 -10.36
CA GLU A 4 -32.64 85.29 -9.92
C GLU A 4 -32.68 84.26 -11.06
N ARG A 5 -31.67 83.39 -11.11
CA ARG A 5 -31.67 82.17 -11.91
C ARG A 5 -31.31 80.99 -11.01
N GLU A 6 -32.35 80.29 -10.57
CA GLU A 6 -32.26 79.01 -9.86
C GLU A 6 -31.61 77.94 -10.74
N ARG A 7 -30.80 77.07 -10.12
CA ARG A 7 -30.21 75.87 -10.74
C ARG A 7 -31.10 74.66 -10.43
N PRO A 8 -31.53 73.87 -11.44
CA PRO A 8 -32.21 72.60 -11.18
C PRO A 8 -31.19 71.51 -10.79
N MET A 9 -31.50 70.80 -9.70
CA MET A 9 -30.90 69.52 -9.31
C MET A 9 -31.23 68.46 -10.37
N THR A 10 -30.22 67.90 -11.02
CA THR A 10 -30.36 66.76 -11.94
C THR A 10 -30.44 65.45 -11.15
N GLY A 11 -31.57 64.77 -11.32
CA GLY A 11 -31.93 63.55 -10.61
C GLY A 11 -31.05 62.35 -10.93
N SER A 12 -30.81 61.54 -9.89
CA SER A 12 -30.21 60.22 -9.96
C SER A 12 -31.03 59.29 -10.86
N HIS A 13 -30.46 58.88 -11.99
CA HIS A 13 -31.02 57.81 -12.81
C HIS A 13 -30.71 56.46 -12.16
N CYS A 14 -31.73 55.83 -11.58
CA CYS A 14 -31.69 54.41 -11.22
C CYS A 14 -32.00 53.62 -12.50
N PRO A 15 -31.04 52.87 -13.11
CA PRO A 15 -31.35 52.08 -14.27
C PRO A 15 -32.26 50.93 -13.87
N ARG A 16 -33.53 50.96 -14.31
CA ARG A 16 -34.41 49.79 -14.27
C ARG A 16 -33.92 48.80 -15.31
N ILE A 17 -33.04 47.90 -14.89
CA ILE A 17 -32.64 46.76 -15.71
C ILE A 17 -33.90 45.90 -15.91
N PRO A 18 -34.36 45.66 -17.15
CA PRO A 18 -35.55 44.87 -17.39
C PRO A 18 -35.31 43.45 -16.85
N PHE A 19 -36.33 42.89 -16.19
CA PHE A 19 -36.27 41.59 -15.52
C PHE A 19 -35.75 40.47 -16.43
N SER A 20 -36.01 40.55 -17.74
CA SER A 20 -35.49 39.63 -18.76
C SER A 20 -33.96 39.64 -18.92
N ARG A 21 -33.31 40.81 -18.77
CA ARG A 21 -31.84 40.92 -18.81
C ARG A 21 -31.21 40.40 -17.52
N LEU A 22 -31.92 40.53 -16.39
CA LEU A 22 -31.48 39.98 -15.11
C LEU A 22 -31.57 38.44 -15.13
N LEU A 23 -32.66 37.89 -15.67
CA LEU A 23 -32.85 36.44 -15.86
C LEU A 23 -31.80 35.84 -16.81
N ALA A 24 -31.52 36.52 -17.93
CA ALA A 24 -30.50 36.09 -18.86
C ALA A 24 -29.10 36.07 -18.22
N ALA A 25 -28.76 37.10 -17.41
CA ALA A 25 -27.49 37.15 -16.69
C ALA A 25 -27.38 36.03 -15.64
N VAL A 26 -28.45 35.74 -14.91
CA VAL A 26 -28.50 34.65 -13.92
C VAL A 26 -28.36 33.28 -14.58
N LEU A 27 -29.04 33.05 -15.71
CA LEU A 27 -28.91 31.82 -16.50
C LEU A 27 -27.49 31.64 -17.05
N LEU A 28 -26.88 32.70 -17.57
CA LEU A 28 -25.51 32.66 -18.08
C LEU A 28 -24.50 32.38 -16.96
N ALA A 29 -24.69 33.00 -15.79
CA ALA A 29 -23.87 32.75 -14.60
C ALA A 29 -24.03 31.30 -14.12
N ALA A 30 -25.25 30.79 -14.02
CA ALA A 30 -25.52 29.41 -13.64
C ALA A 30 -24.90 28.39 -14.62
N LEU A 31 -24.95 28.68 -15.93
CA LEU A 31 -24.34 27.85 -16.96
C LEU A 31 -22.81 27.85 -16.87
N SER A 32 -22.20 29.00 -16.52
CA SER A 32 -20.74 29.10 -16.32
C SER A 32 -20.25 28.35 -15.09
N LEU A 33 -21.05 28.28 -14.02
CA LEU A 33 -20.75 27.51 -12.80
C LEU A 33 -20.84 25.99 -13.04
N ALA A 34 -21.72 25.55 -13.94
CA ALA A 34 -21.87 24.13 -14.28
C ALA A 34 -20.68 23.55 -15.09
N LEU A 35 -19.84 24.40 -15.69
CA LEU A 35 -18.69 23.98 -16.48
C LEU A 35 -17.42 23.68 -15.64
N VAL A 36 -17.45 23.94 -14.32
CA VAL A 36 -16.27 23.77 -13.44
C VAL A 36 -16.22 22.39 -12.76
N SER A 37 -17.22 21.52 -12.94
CA SER A 37 -17.26 20.21 -12.29
C SER A 37 -17.02 19.04 -13.25
N CYS A 38 -15.81 18.96 -13.81
CA CYS A 38 -15.29 17.67 -14.28
C CYS A 38 -13.81 17.55 -13.88
N GLY A 39 -13.52 17.80 -12.61
CA GLY A 39 -12.26 17.41 -12.01
C GLY A 39 -12.29 15.89 -11.85
N LYS A 40 -11.52 15.18 -12.66
CA LYS A 40 -11.28 13.74 -12.52
C LYS A 40 -10.75 13.49 -11.11
N ARG A 41 -11.59 12.98 -10.20
CA ARG A 41 -11.17 12.49 -8.88
C ARG A 41 -10.50 11.13 -9.09
N GLU A 42 -9.29 11.17 -9.62
CA GLU A 42 -8.40 10.01 -9.55
C GLU A 42 -7.85 9.96 -8.13
N TRP A 43 -7.99 8.80 -7.50
CA TRP A 43 -7.26 8.54 -6.27
C TRP A 43 -5.76 8.65 -6.57
N PRO A 44 -4.98 9.38 -5.74
CA PRO A 44 -3.55 9.41 -5.92
C PRO A 44 -3.03 7.97 -5.86
N ALA A 45 -2.28 7.56 -6.88
CA ALA A 45 -1.61 6.27 -6.86
C ALA A 45 -0.66 6.21 -5.64
N PRO A 46 -0.50 5.03 -5.02
CA PRO A 46 0.45 4.86 -3.91
C PRO A 46 1.82 5.38 -4.32
N LYS A 47 2.42 6.20 -3.45
CA LYS A 47 3.75 6.76 -3.71
C LYS A 47 4.74 5.65 -3.42
N LEU A 48 5.32 5.11 -4.49
CA LEU A 48 6.17 3.90 -4.46
C LEU A 48 7.24 3.88 -3.37
N SER A 49 7.79 5.03 -2.93
CA SER A 49 8.81 5.05 -1.87
C SER A 49 8.24 5.13 -0.44
N GLU A 50 7.09 5.78 -0.24
CA GLU A 50 6.52 6.02 1.10
C GLU A 50 5.71 4.82 1.58
N ASP A 51 5.08 4.08 0.66
CA ASP A 51 4.18 2.97 0.98
C ASP A 51 4.86 1.59 0.99
N ARG A 52 6.13 1.53 0.56
CA ARG A 52 6.92 0.29 0.50
C ARG A 52 7.58 -0.01 1.85
N PHE A 53 7.64 -1.30 2.14
CA PHE A 53 8.50 -1.85 3.18
C PHE A 53 9.49 -2.84 2.57
N ARG A 54 10.48 -3.23 3.35
CA ARG A 54 11.44 -4.27 3.00
C ARG A 54 11.80 -5.11 4.21
N PHE A 55 12.24 -6.34 3.98
CA PHE A 55 12.94 -7.10 5.01
C PHE A 55 14.28 -6.42 5.31
N ARG A 56 14.50 -6.10 6.58
CA ARG A 56 15.78 -5.58 7.09
C ARG A 56 16.70 -6.73 7.51
N SER A 57 16.14 -7.74 8.16
CA SER A 57 16.86 -8.95 8.56
C SER A 57 15.91 -10.13 8.61
N VAL A 58 16.43 -11.33 8.33
CA VAL A 58 15.71 -12.59 8.49
C VAL A 58 16.61 -13.55 9.26
N ASN A 59 16.23 -13.87 10.49
CA ASN A 59 16.94 -14.83 11.33
C ASN A 59 16.10 -16.09 11.44
N VAL A 60 16.76 -17.24 11.43
CA VAL A 60 16.07 -18.54 11.48
C VAL A 60 16.66 -19.35 12.61
N GLN A 61 15.80 -19.78 13.51
CA GLN A 61 16.13 -20.68 14.60
C GLN A 61 15.41 -22.00 14.38
N ARG A 62 16.00 -23.08 14.89
CA ARG A 62 15.38 -24.38 14.94
C ARG A 62 14.82 -24.65 16.32
N GLY A 63 13.64 -25.26 16.36
CA GLY A 63 13.07 -25.84 17.57
C GLY A 63 12.36 -27.12 17.22
N GLN A 64 12.97 -28.27 17.52
CA GLN A 64 12.40 -29.60 17.21
C GLN A 64 12.09 -29.72 15.71
N ASP A 65 10.85 -29.98 15.35
CA ASP A 65 10.34 -30.08 13.98
C ASP A 65 9.90 -28.71 13.40
N CYS A 66 10.24 -27.61 14.07
CA CYS A 66 9.86 -26.25 13.69
C CYS A 66 11.04 -25.37 13.27
N LEU A 67 10.76 -24.50 12.30
CA LEU A 67 11.54 -23.29 12.02
C LEU A 67 10.85 -22.10 12.69
N ILE A 68 11.61 -21.36 13.50
CA ILE A 68 11.18 -20.08 14.08
C ILE A 68 11.90 -18.99 13.30
N ILE A 69 11.16 -18.26 12.46
CA ILE A 69 11.68 -17.19 11.63
C ILE A 69 11.39 -15.87 12.32
N ASP A 70 12.43 -15.16 12.69
CA ASP A 70 12.37 -13.84 13.33
C ASP A 70 12.90 -12.80 12.35
N THR A 71 12.01 -11.94 11.84
CA THR A 71 12.34 -10.94 10.84
C THR A 71 11.98 -9.54 11.30
N GLU A 72 12.83 -8.59 10.91
CA GLU A 72 12.60 -7.16 11.11
C GLU A 72 12.29 -6.52 9.76
N LEU A 73 11.27 -5.67 9.74
CA LEU A 73 10.85 -4.89 8.59
C LEU A 73 11.34 -3.44 8.72
N ALA A 74 11.61 -2.80 7.59
CA ALA A 74 11.93 -1.38 7.48
C ALA A 74 11.01 -0.68 6.47
N GLY A 75 10.85 0.64 6.61
CA GLY A 75 9.91 1.43 5.79
C GLY A 75 8.49 1.37 6.35
N ALA A 76 7.48 1.34 5.48
CA ALA A 76 6.07 1.30 5.87
C ALA A 76 5.61 -0.12 6.27
N TRP A 77 6.25 -0.70 7.29
CA TRP A 77 6.00 -2.07 7.77
C TRP A 77 4.55 -2.31 8.21
N ALA A 78 3.82 -1.25 8.60
CA ALA A 78 2.41 -1.32 8.93
C ALA A 78 1.51 -1.68 7.73
N ASN A 79 2.04 -1.54 6.51
CA ASN A 79 1.36 -1.92 5.27
C ASN A 79 1.55 -3.40 4.92
N LEU A 80 2.16 -4.21 5.80
CA LEU A 80 2.22 -5.65 5.63
C LEU A 80 0.80 -6.23 5.67
N ASP A 81 0.43 -6.95 4.61
CA ASP A 81 -0.86 -7.64 4.52
C ASP A 81 -0.71 -9.13 4.83
N SER A 82 0.17 -9.82 4.12
CA SER A 82 0.40 -11.25 4.32
C SER A 82 1.82 -11.66 3.99
N VAL A 83 2.23 -12.84 4.47
CA VAL A 83 3.53 -13.42 4.15
C VAL A 83 3.36 -14.85 3.68
N ARG A 84 4.06 -15.20 2.61
CA ARG A 84 4.29 -16.58 2.18
C ARG A 84 5.70 -17.00 2.55
N LEU A 85 5.81 -18.08 3.30
CA LEU A 85 7.08 -18.76 3.57
C LEU A 85 7.28 -19.86 2.54
N HIS A 86 8.31 -19.72 1.73
CA HIS A 86 8.77 -20.71 0.78
C HIS A 86 9.92 -21.51 1.38
N ILE A 87 9.85 -22.84 1.27
CA ILE A 87 10.84 -23.77 1.84
C ILE A 87 11.19 -24.83 0.79
N GLU A 88 12.46 -25.20 0.76
CA GLU A 88 12.99 -26.32 -0.01
C GLU A 88 13.97 -27.11 0.86
N ALA A 89 13.76 -28.43 0.96
CA ALA A 89 14.72 -29.33 1.59
C ALA A 89 15.94 -29.51 0.69
N ILE A 90 17.14 -29.55 1.26
CA ILE A 90 18.36 -29.93 0.57
C ILE A 90 18.71 -31.37 0.93
N GLY A 91 18.97 -32.19 -0.08
CA GLY A 91 19.35 -33.58 0.12
C GLY A 91 19.37 -34.38 -1.17
N THR A 92 19.32 -35.70 -1.03
CA THR A 92 19.36 -36.66 -2.14
C THR A 92 18.04 -37.40 -2.35
N ASP A 93 17.04 -37.16 -1.50
CA ASP A 93 15.78 -37.88 -1.60
C ASP A 93 14.97 -37.38 -2.80
N PRO A 94 14.05 -38.20 -3.35
CA PRO A 94 13.16 -37.77 -4.40
C PRO A 94 12.37 -36.54 -3.97
N GLY A 95 12.55 -35.44 -4.70
CA GLY A 95 11.92 -34.17 -4.36
C GLY A 95 12.73 -33.29 -3.41
N ASP A 96 13.98 -33.62 -3.08
CA ASP A 96 14.89 -32.65 -2.48
C ASP A 96 15.52 -31.73 -3.55
N GLY A 97 15.90 -30.53 -3.13
CA GLY A 97 16.74 -29.60 -3.90
C GLY A 97 18.23 -29.82 -3.63
N CYS A 98 19.06 -29.08 -4.36
CA CYS A 98 20.51 -29.07 -4.16
C CYS A 98 21.00 -27.68 -3.74
N ALA A 99 22.11 -27.59 -3.00
CA ALA A 99 22.58 -26.34 -2.41
C ALA A 99 22.89 -25.24 -3.45
N THR A 100 23.37 -25.62 -4.63
CA THR A 100 23.79 -24.72 -5.72
C THR A 100 22.76 -24.59 -6.84
N CYS A 101 21.70 -25.39 -6.83
CA CYS A 101 20.64 -25.34 -7.83
C CYS A 101 19.80 -24.07 -7.62
N PRO A 102 19.14 -23.55 -8.67
CA PRO A 102 18.11 -22.53 -8.51
C PRO A 102 17.11 -22.93 -7.42
N PHE A 103 16.72 -21.97 -6.59
CA PHE A 103 15.75 -22.23 -5.53
C PHE A 103 14.38 -22.52 -6.14
N VAL A 104 13.84 -23.69 -5.87
CA VAL A 104 12.48 -24.08 -6.28
C VAL A 104 11.69 -24.38 -5.02
N PRO A 105 10.72 -23.52 -4.65
CA PRO A 105 9.95 -23.74 -3.43
C PRO A 105 9.10 -24.99 -3.56
N ARG A 106 9.28 -25.94 -2.64
CA ARG A 106 8.54 -27.21 -2.63
C ARG A 106 7.44 -27.22 -1.59
N ILE A 107 7.64 -26.47 -0.51
CA ILE A 107 6.64 -26.19 0.51
C ILE A 107 6.39 -24.69 0.49
N SER A 108 5.12 -24.30 0.44
CA SER A 108 4.70 -22.90 0.53
C SER A 108 3.62 -22.78 1.57
N ARG A 109 3.84 -21.94 2.59
CA ARG A 109 2.87 -21.69 3.66
C ARG A 109 2.46 -20.23 3.64
N PHE A 110 1.17 -19.98 3.74
CA PHE A 110 0.60 -18.64 3.74
C PHE A 110 0.21 -18.24 5.16
N TYR A 111 0.58 -17.03 5.56
CA TYR A 111 0.23 -16.42 6.83
C TYR A 111 -0.42 -15.08 6.56
N GLY A 112 -1.75 -15.04 6.71
CA GLY A 112 -2.53 -13.80 6.64
C GLY A 112 -2.63 -13.11 8.00
N PRO A 113 -3.32 -11.96 8.08
CA PRO A 113 -3.54 -11.25 9.32
C PRO A 113 -4.17 -12.16 10.39
N GLY A 114 -3.56 -12.22 11.57
CA GLY A 114 -4.07 -12.99 12.70
C GLY A 114 -3.85 -14.51 12.63
N ALA A 115 -3.04 -15.01 11.68
CA ALA A 115 -2.67 -16.44 11.65
C ALA A 115 -2.00 -16.84 12.98
N PRO A 116 -2.40 -17.96 13.62
CA PRO A 116 -1.93 -18.30 14.97
C PRO A 116 -0.43 -18.58 15.04
N GLU A 117 0.19 -19.01 13.93
CA GLU A 117 1.62 -19.25 13.82
C GLU A 117 2.44 -17.99 13.47
N MET A 118 1.78 -16.84 13.29
CA MET A 118 2.40 -15.59 12.95
C MET A 118 2.08 -14.52 13.99
N ARG A 119 3.13 -13.95 14.59
CA ARG A 119 3.00 -12.84 15.54
C ARG A 119 3.73 -11.63 15.00
N GLN A 120 3.01 -10.52 14.86
CA GLN A 120 3.59 -9.23 14.51
C GLN A 120 3.57 -8.32 15.73
N ASP A 121 4.70 -7.67 15.99
CA ASP A 121 4.89 -6.70 17.07
C ASP A 121 5.68 -5.51 16.51
N MET A 122 4.96 -4.42 16.23
CA MET A 122 5.47 -3.29 15.45
C MET A 122 6.11 -3.76 14.12
N ASN A 123 7.40 -3.49 13.94
CA ASN A 123 8.17 -3.84 12.76
C ASN A 123 8.81 -5.23 12.83
N ARG A 124 8.60 -5.98 13.91
CA ARG A 124 9.12 -7.34 14.08
C ARG A 124 8.01 -8.35 13.77
N LEU A 125 8.34 -9.36 13.00
CA LEU A 125 7.44 -10.43 12.60
C LEU A 125 8.09 -11.78 12.96
N ILE A 126 7.36 -12.61 13.68
CA ILE A 126 7.78 -13.96 14.05
C ILE A 126 6.83 -14.96 13.39
N ILE A 127 7.38 -15.91 12.64
CA ILE A 127 6.63 -16.99 11.99
C ILE A 127 7.15 -18.33 12.52
N THR A 128 6.24 -19.21 12.94
CA THR A 128 6.59 -20.56 13.41
C THR A 128 6.07 -21.60 12.40
N ALA A 129 6.98 -22.33 11.74
CA ALA A 129 6.63 -23.34 10.75
C ALA A 129 7.07 -24.73 11.22
N CYS A 130 6.13 -25.52 11.75
CA CYS A 130 6.36 -26.88 12.27
C CYS A 130 6.07 -28.01 11.27
N GLY A 131 6.30 -29.28 11.63
CA GLY A 131 6.10 -30.42 10.73
C GLY A 131 7.18 -30.53 9.65
N LEU A 132 8.41 -30.15 9.99
CA LEU A 132 9.59 -30.29 9.13
C LEU A 132 10.51 -31.37 9.70
N ASP A 133 11.27 -32.04 8.83
CA ASP A 133 12.25 -33.03 9.27
C ASP A 133 13.43 -32.33 9.98
N PRO A 134 13.69 -32.61 11.27
CA PRO A 134 14.78 -31.98 12.00
C PRO A 134 16.17 -32.33 11.44
N LYS A 135 16.30 -33.44 10.70
CA LYS A 135 17.56 -33.94 10.14
C LYS A 135 17.90 -33.35 8.77
N LYS A 136 16.97 -32.61 8.15
CA LYS A 136 17.16 -32.00 6.83
C LYS A 136 17.67 -30.57 6.95
N THR A 137 18.52 -30.17 6.01
CA THR A 137 18.84 -28.75 5.77
C THR A 137 17.73 -28.14 4.93
N TYR A 138 17.32 -26.90 5.22
CA TYR A 138 16.33 -26.17 4.43
C TYR A 138 16.90 -24.87 3.87
N ARG A 139 16.52 -24.53 2.63
CA ARG A 139 16.58 -23.16 2.10
C ARG A 139 15.20 -22.55 2.23
N LEU A 140 15.13 -21.29 2.64
CA LEU A 140 13.86 -20.60 2.82
C LEU A 140 13.92 -19.15 2.38
N GLN A 141 12.77 -18.67 1.94
CA GLN A 141 12.55 -17.30 1.48
C GLN A 141 11.18 -16.82 1.92
N LEU A 142 11.11 -15.58 2.38
CA LEU A 142 9.84 -14.91 2.68
C LEU A 142 9.43 -14.06 1.47
N VAL A 143 8.15 -14.11 1.14
CA VAL A 143 7.52 -13.28 0.12
C VAL A 143 6.30 -12.61 0.74
N ALA A 144 6.35 -11.30 0.91
CA ALA A 144 5.32 -10.51 1.55
C ALA A 144 4.48 -9.72 0.55
N SER A 145 3.17 -9.64 0.81
CA SER A 145 2.26 -8.72 0.14
C SER A 145 2.07 -7.44 0.94
N ASN A 146 1.82 -6.36 0.22
CA ASN A 146 1.39 -5.10 0.79
C ASN A 146 -0.15 -5.00 0.75
N VAL A 147 -0.74 -4.26 1.68
CA VAL A 147 -2.19 -3.93 1.65
C VAL A 147 -2.60 -3.22 0.35
N TYR A 148 -1.65 -2.57 -0.34
CA TYR A 148 -1.83 -2.00 -1.66
C TYR A 148 -1.42 -3.01 -2.75
N PRO A 149 -2.37 -3.66 -3.45
CA PRO A 149 -2.06 -4.73 -4.41
C PRO A 149 -1.35 -4.25 -5.68
N ALA A 150 -1.31 -2.93 -5.92
CA ALA A 150 -0.56 -2.34 -7.02
C ALA A 150 0.96 -2.32 -6.76
N LEU A 151 1.39 -2.53 -5.51
CA LEU A 151 2.80 -2.65 -5.18
C LEU A 151 3.29 -4.07 -5.40
N GLU A 152 4.53 -4.19 -5.86
CA GLU A 152 5.19 -5.48 -6.07
C GLU A 152 5.37 -6.23 -4.75
N LEU A 153 5.42 -7.57 -4.85
CA LEU A 153 5.76 -8.42 -3.73
C LEU A 153 7.17 -8.12 -3.22
N VAL A 154 7.33 -8.14 -1.91
CA VAL A 154 8.60 -7.91 -1.23
C VAL A 154 9.20 -9.26 -0.89
N THR A 155 10.38 -9.55 -1.43
CA THR A 155 11.05 -10.84 -1.26
C THR A 155 12.29 -10.69 -0.37
N SER A 156 12.49 -11.61 0.56
CA SER A 156 13.71 -11.65 1.38
C SER A 156 14.88 -12.27 0.64
N GLU A 157 16.07 -12.11 1.21
CA GLU A 157 17.21 -12.96 0.88
C GLU A 157 16.89 -14.44 1.19
N LEU A 158 17.60 -15.33 0.51
CA LEU A 158 17.52 -16.76 0.74
C LEU A 158 18.35 -17.12 1.98
N VAL A 159 17.72 -17.74 2.97
CA VAL A 159 18.38 -18.15 4.21
C VAL A 159 18.49 -19.67 4.25
N VAL A 160 19.60 -20.19 4.78
CA VAL A 160 19.81 -21.62 4.98
C VAL A 160 19.65 -21.94 6.45
N SER A 161 18.81 -22.92 6.76
CA SER A 161 18.71 -23.50 8.10
C SER A 161 19.36 -24.90 8.10
N PRO A 162 20.50 -25.08 8.78
CA PRO A 162 21.10 -26.40 8.97
C PRO A 162 20.19 -27.30 9.81
N PRO A 163 20.45 -28.63 9.84
CA PRO A 163 19.75 -29.55 10.73
C PRO A 163 20.06 -29.23 12.20
N GLN A 164 19.21 -29.73 13.10
CA GLN A 164 19.48 -29.72 14.55
C GLN A 164 20.41 -30.85 14.98
#